data_AF-K6SZF0-F1
#
_entry.id   AF-K6SZF0-F1
#
_cell.length_a   1.000
_cell.length_b   1.000
_cell.length_c   1.000
_cell.angle_alpha   90.00
_cell.angle_beta   90.00
_cell.angle_gamma   90.00
#
_symmetry.space_group_name_H-M   'P 1'
#
loop_
_entity.id
_entity.type
_entity.pdbx_description
1 polymer ?
#
loop_
_entity_poly.entity_id
_entity_poly.type
_entity_poly.pdbx_seq_one_letter_code
_entity_poly.pdbx_strand_id
1 'polypeptide(L)' 'MKSYNLSFKQKNMLCHRCLMTVVKTLSSVEGLEEIHVDLESKKIKITYKDENISKDEIKDIVNRSILSGKVGKLKHSL' A
#
# COMPACT_ATOMS: atom_id res chain seq x y z
N MET A 1 11.36 -12.78 -14.03
CA MET A 1 10.90 -12.07 -12.82
C MET A 1 9.38 -12.20 -12.77
N LYS A 2 8.81 -12.67 -11.65
CA LYS A 2 7.35 -12.77 -11.50
C LYS A 2 6.82 -11.42 -11.01
N SER A 3 5.74 -10.94 -11.60
CA SER A 3 5.02 -9.76 -11.13
C SER A 3 3.70 -10.18 -10.51
N TYR A 4 3.40 -9.66 -9.32
CA TYR A 4 2.21 -9.94 -8.55
C TYR A 4 1.31 -8.71 -8.54
N ASN A 5 0.00 -8.95 -8.67
CA ASN A 5 -1.01 -7.90 -8.66
C ASN A 5 -1.95 -8.13 -7.48
N LEU A 6 -2.12 -7.11 -6.66
CA LEU A 6 -3.04 -7.10 -5.52
C LEU A 6 -4.07 -5.99 -5.71
N SER A 7 -5.35 -6.34 -5.64
CA SER A 7 -6.46 -5.39 -5.69
C SER A 7 -7.42 -5.60 -4.54
N PHE A 8 -7.73 -4.55 -3.79
CA PHE A 8 -8.69 -4.60 -2.69
C PHE A 8 -9.43 -3.27 -2.51
N LYS A 9 -10.61 -3.33 -1.91
CA LYS A 9 -11.38 -2.14 -1.55
C LYS A 9 -10.98 -1.64 -0.18
N GLN A 10 -10.80 -0.33 -0.03
CA GLN A 10 -10.53 0.29 1.26
C GLN A 10 -11.50 1.44 1.53
N LYS A 11 -12.48 1.19 2.40
CA LYS A 11 -13.58 2.14 2.66
C LYS A 11 -13.12 3.36 3.48
N ASN A 12 -12.02 3.23 4.22
CA ASN A 12 -11.48 4.25 5.11
C ASN A 12 -10.57 5.29 4.43
N MET A 13 -10.31 5.19 3.12
CA MET A 13 -9.53 6.19 2.37
C MET A 13 -10.46 7.27 1.82
N LEU A 14 -10.81 8.24 2.68
CA LEU A 14 -11.82 9.27 2.36
C LEU A 14 -11.26 10.67 2.15
N CYS A 15 -10.02 10.96 2.56
CA CYS A 15 -9.42 12.29 2.43
C CYS A 15 -8.20 12.24 1.51
N HIS A 16 -8.05 13.27 0.66
CA HIS A 16 -6.91 13.46 -0.23
C HIS A 16 -5.56 13.37 0.52
N ARG A 17 -5.55 13.79 1.80
CA ARG A 17 -4.39 13.73 2.68
C ARG A 17 -4.03 12.30 3.13
N CYS A 18 -5.04 11.47 3.42
CA CYS A 18 -4.85 10.06 3.75
C CYS A 18 -4.37 9.29 2.51
N LEU A 19 -4.90 9.61 1.33
CA LEU A 19 -4.45 9.02 0.06
C LEU A 19 -2.97 9.27 -0.16
N MET A 20 -2.52 10.53 -0.07
CA MET A 20 -1.11 10.86 -0.26
C MET A 20 -0.20 10.14 0.74
N THR A 21 -0.66 9.99 1.99
CA THR A 21 0.10 9.26 3.03
C THR A 21 0.24 7.78 2.68
N VAL A 22 -0.83 7.14 2.21
CA VAL A 22 -0.80 5.73 1.80
C VAL A 22 0.11 5.53 0.59
N VAL A 23 -0.04 6.33 -0.46
CA VAL A 23 0.81 6.24 -1.65
C VAL A 23 2.26 6.45 -1.28
N LYS A 24 2.59 7.48 -0.48
CA LYS A 24 3.97 7.76 -0.05
C LYS A 24 4.56 6.62 0.80
N THR A 25 3.77 6.02 1.68
CA THR A 25 4.21 4.90 2.53
C THR A 25 4.45 3.66 1.69
N LEU A 26 3.51 3.31 0.81
CA LEU A 26 3.65 2.18 -0.10
C LEU A 26 4.84 2.38 -1.06
N SER A 27 5.04 3.57 -1.62
CA SER A 27 6.22 3.88 -2.45
C SER A 27 7.55 3.78 -1.69
N SER A 28 7.53 3.75 -0.35
CA SER A 28 8.73 3.52 0.48
C SER A 28 8.97 2.04 0.78
N VAL A 29 8.06 1.15 0.34
CA VAL A 29 8.21 -0.31 0.47
C VAL A 29 9.01 -0.81 -0.72
N GLU A 30 10.18 -1.37 -0.45
CA GLU A 30 11.02 -2.01 -1.47
C GLU A 30 10.27 -3.18 -2.11
N GLY A 31 10.40 -3.33 -3.43
CA GLY A 31 9.75 -4.41 -4.18
C GLY A 31 8.35 -4.09 -4.74
N LEU A 32 7.75 -2.94 -4.39
CA LEU A 32 6.58 -2.42 -5.12
C LEU A 32 7.00 -1.75 -6.42
N GLU A 33 6.24 -1.97 -7.49
CA GLU A 33 6.45 -1.36 -8.80
C GLU A 33 5.44 -0.25 -9.09
N GLU A 34 4.15 -0.55 -8.92
CA GLU A 34 3.08 0.38 -9.29
C GLU A 34 1.99 0.41 -8.23
N ILE A 35 1.44 1.60 -7.98
CA ILE A 35 0.35 1.83 -7.04
C ILE A 35 -0.71 2.67 -7.75
N HIS A 36 -1.89 2.10 -7.91
CA HIS A 36 -3.06 2.76 -8.46
C HIS A 36 -4.16 2.83 -7.41
N VAL A 37 -4.66 4.03 -7.15
CA VAL A 37 -5.79 4.22 -6.22
C VAL A 37 -6.91 4.94 -6.92
N ASP A 38 -8.10 4.35 -6.81
CA ASP A 38 -9.34 4.85 -7.36
C ASP A 38 -10.25 5.26 -6.20
N LEU A 39 -10.37 6.57 -5.98
CA LEU A 39 -11.15 7.14 -4.88
C LEU A 39 -12.65 6.96 -5.08
N GLU A 40 -13.12 6.97 -6.33
CA GLU A 40 -14.53 6.87 -6.68
C GLU A 40 -15.08 5.47 -6.33
N SER A 41 -14.37 4.43 -6.73
CA SER A 41 -14.69 3.03 -6.43
C SER A 41 -14.10 2.51 -5.12
N LYS A 42 -13.28 3.33 -4.44
CA LYS A 42 -12.53 3.01 -3.22
C LYS A 42 -11.66 1.77 -3.39
N LYS A 43 -11.06 1.59 -4.56
CA LYS A 43 -10.19 0.44 -4.89
C LYS A 43 -8.74 0.86 -4.93
N ILE A 44 -7.88 0.00 -4.39
CA ILE A 44 -6.43 0.10 -4.47
C ILE A 44 -5.93 -1.09 -5.29
N LYS A 45 -5.04 -0.83 -6.25
CA LYS A 45 -4.33 -1.82 -7.04
C LYS A 45 -2.83 -1.61 -6.86
N ILE A 46 -2.09 -2.68 -6.59
CA ILE A 46 -0.65 -2.63 -6.34
C ILE A 46 0.02 -3.74 -7.13
N THR A 47 1.08 -3.40 -7.85
CA THR A 47 1.96 -4.32 -8.57
C THR A 47 3.28 -4.42 -7.81
N TYR A 48 3.79 -5.63 -7.58
CA TYR A 48 5.06 -5.87 -6.88
C TYR A 48 5.81 -7.07 -7.46
N LYS A 49 7.13 -7.07 -7.37
CA LYS A 49 8.01 -8.12 -7.94
C LYS A 49 8.61 -9.06 -6.91
N ASP A 50 8.45 -8.76 -5.63
CA ASP A 50 9.05 -9.50 -4.54
C ASP A 50 8.07 -10.53 -3.95
N GLU A 51 8.45 -11.80 -3.93
CA GLU A 51 7.65 -12.89 -3.35
C GLU A 51 7.61 -12.85 -1.82
N ASN A 52 8.55 -12.12 -1.18
CA ASN A 52 8.57 -11.93 0.26
C ASN A 52 7.48 -10.95 0.73
N ILE A 53 6.91 -10.14 -0.17
CA ILE A 53 5.85 -9.21 0.18
C ILE A 53 4.51 -9.94 0.17
N SER A 54 3.95 -10.14 1.36
CA SER A 54 2.63 -10.74 1.52
C SER A 54 1.49 -9.74 1.32
N LYS A 55 0.37 -10.22 0.79
CA LYS A 55 -0.84 -9.40 0.60
C LYS A 55 -1.36 -8.79 1.91
N ASP A 56 -1.21 -9.52 3.01
CA ASP A 56 -1.62 -9.07 4.34
C ASP A 56 -0.72 -7.95 4.88
N GLU A 57 0.59 -8.01 4.62
CA GLU A 57 1.50 -6.90 4.96
C GLU A 57 1.09 -5.62 4.24
N ILE A 58 0.82 -5.69 2.93
CA ILE A 58 0.38 -4.52 2.15
C ILE A 58 -0.90 -3.91 2.75
N LYS A 59 -1.90 -4.74 3.06
CA LYS A 59 -3.17 -4.27 3.66
C LYS A 59 -2.94 -3.64 5.03
N ASP A 60 -2.09 -4.25 5.83
CA ASP A 60 -1.76 -3.77 7.17
C ASP A 60 -1.04 -2.41 7.13
N ILE A 61 -0.08 -2.23 6.21
CA ILE A 61 0.57 -0.93 5.95
C ILE A 61 -0.47 0.14 5.60
N VAL A 62 -1.39 -0.18 4.68
CA VAL A 62 -2.45 0.76 4.28
C VAL A 62 -3.31 1.14 5.49
N ASN A 63 -3.75 0.17 6.29
CA ASN A 63 -4.55 0.43 7.49
C ASN A 63 -3.79 1.29 8.51
N ARG A 64 -2.53 0.95 8.84
CA ARG A 64 -1.70 1.69 9.79
C ARG A 64 -1.41 3.11 9.32
N SER A 65 -1.18 3.30 8.02
CA SER A 65 -0.95 4.62 7.42
C SER A 65 -2.14 5.55 7.59
N ILE A 66 -3.37 5.00 7.51
CA ILE A 66 -4.60 5.77 7.70
C ILE A 66 -4.85 6.06 9.19
N LEU A 67 -4.64 5.08 10.07
CA LEU A 67 -4.95 5.18 11.51
C LEU A 67 -3.95 6.04 12.29
N SER A 68 -2.65 5.84 12.07
CA SER A 68 -1.60 6.49 12.86
C SER A 68 -1.03 7.77 12.23
N GLY A 69 -1.31 8.04 10.94
CA GLY A 69 -0.72 9.17 10.22
C GLY A 69 0.82 9.17 10.15
N LYS A 70 1.46 8.07 10.57
CA LYS A 70 2.91 7.87 10.57
C LYS A 70 3.28 6.99 9.38
N VAL A 71 4.22 7.48 8.57
CA VAL A 71 4.88 6.70 7.52
C VAL A 71 5.82 5.72 8.22
N GLY A 72 5.41 4.47 8.35
CA GLY A 72 6.27 3.42 8.90
C GLY A 72 7.32 3.02 7.88
N LYS A 73 8.61 3.17 8.20
CA LYS A 73 9.66 2.46 7.46
C LYS A 73 9.57 0.99 7.86
N LEU A 74 9.20 0.12 6.93
CA LEU A 74 9.42 -1.31 7.10
C LEU A 74 10.93 -1.53 7.03
N LYS A 75 11.57 -1.72 8.18
CA LYS A 75 12.81 -2.48 8.21
C LYS A 75 12.39 -3.92 7.94
N HIS A 76 12.59 -4.39 6.72
CA HIS A 76 12.81 -5.81 6.52
C HIS A 76 14.12 -6.11 7.26
N SER A 77 14.01 -6.53 8.52
CA SER A 77 15.17 -7.01 9.26
C SER A 77 15.48 -8.36 8.64
N LEU A 78 16.49 -8.37 7.78
CA LEU A 78 17.27 -9.57 7.47
C LEU A 78 17.77 -10.19 8.78
#